data_AF-A0A0L9V989-F1
#
_entry.id   AF-A0A0L9V989-F1
#
_cell.length_a   1.000
_cell.length_b   1.000
_cell.length_c   1.000
_cell.angle_alpha   90.00
_cell.angle_beta   90.00
_cell.angle_gamma   90.00
#
_symmetry.space_group_name_H-M   'P 1'
#
loop_
_entity.id
_entity.type
_entity.pdbx_description
1 polymer ?
#
loop_
_entity_poly.entity_id
_entity_poly.type
_entity_poly.pdbx_seq_one_letter_code
_entity_poly.pdbx_strand_id
1 'polypeptide(L)'
;MKEEGVSEEKARKHIEDKIIEAWKKINKCFGCSSSCWGEPFLTQAINAARVGHTLYQNGDGFGIQDRDIKKHILSLVVEPL
;
A
#
# COMPACT_ATOMS: atom_id res chain seq x y z
N MET A 1 14.59 -13.61 -4.34
CA MET A 1 16.00 -13.82 -4.76
C MET A 1 16.55 -15.13 -4.24
N LYS A 2 16.80 -15.30 -2.93
CA LYS A 2 17.43 -16.52 -2.38
C LYS A 2 16.62 -17.81 -2.60
N GLU A 3 15.31 -17.74 -2.42
CA GLU A 3 14.41 -18.89 -2.55
C GLU A 3 14.43 -19.50 -3.97
N GLU A 4 14.37 -18.64 -5.00
CA GLU A 4 14.26 -19.04 -6.41
C GLU A 4 15.56 -18.82 -7.21
N GLY A 5 16.64 -18.37 -6.57
CA GLY A 5 17.90 -18.03 -7.23
C GLY A 5 17.83 -16.91 -8.29
N VAL A 6 16.80 -16.05 -8.24
CA VAL A 6 16.56 -15.01 -9.27
C VAL A 6 17.16 -13.64 -8.92
N SER A 7 17.34 -12.80 -9.94
CA SER A 7 17.75 -11.40 -9.79
C SER A 7 16.76 -10.58 -8.96
N GLU A 8 17.25 -9.46 -8.39
CA GLU A 8 16.41 -8.54 -7.64
C GLU A 8 15.25 -7.99 -8.48
N GLU A 9 15.51 -7.60 -9.72
CA GLU A 9 14.50 -7.10 -10.65
C GLU A 9 13.36 -8.11 -10.85
N LYS A 10 13.69 -9.38 -11.10
CA LYS A 10 12.68 -10.44 -11.25
C LYS A 10 11.91 -10.66 -9.95
N ALA A 11 12.60 -10.66 -8.81
CA ALA A 11 11.96 -10.80 -7.51
C ALA A 11 11.02 -9.62 -7.21
N ARG A 12 11.44 -8.39 -7.52
CA ARG A 12 10.64 -7.17 -7.32
C ARG A 12 9.38 -7.21 -8.15
N LYS A 13 9.50 -7.52 -9.45
CA LYS A 13 8.34 -7.69 -10.33
C LYS A 13 7.37 -8.75 -9.82
N HIS A 14 7.88 -9.87 -9.32
CA HIS A 14 7.04 -10.90 -8.72
C HIS A 14 6.25 -10.39 -7.50
N ILE A 15 6.87 -9.59 -6.63
CA ILE A 15 6.18 -8.97 -5.49
C ILE A 15 5.15 -7.95 -5.94
N GLU A 16 5.44 -7.13 -6.96
CA GLU A 16 4.48 -6.21 -7.56
C GLU A 16 3.24 -6.96 -8.09
N ASP A 17 3.44 -8.07 -8.81
CA ASP A 17 2.36 -8.94 -9.29
C ASP A 17 1.54 -9.49 -8.12
N LYS A 18 2.19 -9.93 -7.03
CA LYS A 18 1.49 -10.41 -5.82
C LYS A 18 0.65 -9.31 -5.16
N ILE A 19 1.13 -8.06 -5.14
CA ILE A 19 0.39 -6.93 -4.61
C ILE A 19 -0.85 -6.65 -5.49
N ILE A 20 -0.72 -6.71 -6.81
CA ILE A 20 -1.85 -6.57 -7.75
C ILE A 20 -2.90 -7.67 -7.51
N GLU A 21 -2.48 -8.91 -7.34
CA GLU A 21 -3.37 -10.03 -7.03
C GLU A 21 -4.06 -9.87 -5.67
N ALA A 22 -3.38 -9.32 -4.65
CA ALA A 22 -3.99 -9.00 -3.37
C ALA A 22 -5.08 -7.92 -3.51
N TRP A 23 -4.83 -6.87 -4.31
CA TRP A 23 -5.81 -5.82 -4.60
C TRP A 23 -7.06 -6.36 -5.29
N LYS A 24 -6.92 -7.28 -6.25
CA LYS A 24 -8.07 -7.94 -6.89
C LYS A 24 -8.97 -8.65 -5.87
N LYS A 25 -8.37 -9.30 -4.86
CA LYS A 25 -9.12 -9.95 -3.77
C LYS A 25 -9.84 -8.94 -2.89
N ILE A 26 -9.16 -7.86 -2.49
CA ILE A 26 -9.74 -6.77 -1.69
C ILE A 26 -10.96 -6.17 -2.40
N ASN A 27 -10.82 -5.85 -3.69
CA ASN A 27 -11.91 -5.26 -4.48
C ASN A 27 -13.12 -6.20 -4.61
N LYS A 28 -12.87 -7.52 -4.77
CA LYS A 28 -13.93 -8.52 -4.80
C LYS A 28 -14.66 -8.61 -3.45
N CYS A 29 -13.93 -8.58 -2.34
CA CYS A 29 -14.52 -8.56 -1.00
C CYS A 29 -15.40 -7.34 -0.77
N PHE A 30 -14.97 -6.17 -1.23
CA PHE A 30 -15.75 -4.93 -1.13
C PHE A 30 -17.02 -4.97 -2.00
N GLY A 31 -16.93 -5.49 -3.23
CA GLY A 31 -18.09 -5.63 -4.11
C GLY A 31 -19.11 -6.69 -3.67
N CYS A 32 -18.71 -7.64 -2.81
CA CYS A 32 -19.57 -8.66 -2.22
C CYS A 32 -20.01 -8.30 -0.79
N SER A 33 -20.23 -7.01 -0.49
CA SER A 33 -20.46 -6.42 0.85
C SER A 33 -21.69 -6.92 1.65
N SER A 34 -22.24 -8.08 1.33
CA SER A 34 -23.03 -8.90 2.26
C SER A 34 -22.16 -9.69 3.25
N SER A 35 -20.82 -9.56 3.21
CA SER A 35 -19.91 -10.39 4.02
C SER A 35 -19.65 -9.84 5.44
N CYS A 36 -19.31 -10.78 6.34
CA CYS A 36 -19.21 -10.81 7.80
C CYS A 36 -18.56 -9.63 8.58
N TRP A 37 -18.08 -8.58 7.93
CA TRP A 37 -17.36 -7.45 8.54
C TRP A 37 -18.09 -6.15 8.20
N GLY A 38 -18.30 -5.28 9.20
CA GLY A 38 -18.93 -3.98 8.96
C GLY A 38 -18.12 -3.11 8.00
N GLU A 39 -18.82 -2.33 7.18
CA GLU A 39 -18.27 -1.30 6.26
C GLU A 39 -17.08 -0.48 6.84
N PRO A 40 -17.14 0.01 8.11
CA PRO A 40 -16.04 0.78 8.69
C PRO A 40 -14.72 0.01 8.78
N PHE A 41 -14.78 -1.28 9.12
CA PHE A 41 -13.57 -2.11 9.23
C PHE A 41 -12.94 -2.35 7.86
N LEU A 42 -13.76 -2.67 6.85
CA LEU A 42 -13.29 -2.87 5.48
C LEU A 42 -12.64 -1.59 4.93
N THR A 43 -13.29 -0.45 5.13
CA THR A 43 -12.74 0.85 4.76
C THR A 43 -11.38 1.11 5.42
N GLN A 44 -11.25 0.82 6.71
CA GLN A 44 -9.98 1.00 7.43
C GLN A 44 -8.88 0.09 6.91
N ALA A 45 -9.18 -1.18 6.63
CA ALA A 45 -8.23 -2.13 6.07
C ALA A 45 -7.73 -1.70 4.67
N ILE A 46 -8.62 -1.21 3.82
CA ILE A 46 -8.29 -0.67 2.49
C ILE A 46 -7.39 0.56 2.62
N ASN A 47 -7.73 1.48 3.53
CA ASN A 47 -6.95 2.68 3.76
C ASN A 47 -5.56 2.38 4.33
N ALA A 48 -5.43 1.37 5.20
CA ALA A 48 -4.13 0.91 5.68
C ALA A 48 -3.23 0.40 4.53
N ALA A 49 -3.79 -0.37 3.59
CA ALA A 49 -3.06 -0.79 2.40
C ALA A 49 -2.60 0.40 1.54
N ARG A 50 -3.48 1.40 1.33
CA ARG A 50 -3.14 2.64 0.60
C ARG A 50 -2.02 3.42 1.28
N VAL A 51 -2.07 3.58 2.60
CA VAL A 51 -1.02 4.24 3.38
C VAL A 51 0.32 3.52 3.20
N GLY A 52 0.33 2.19 3.24
CA GLY A 52 1.53 1.40 2.95
C GLY A 52 2.13 1.74 1.59
N HIS A 53 1.30 1.81 0.53
CA HIS A 53 1.76 2.23 -0.79
C HIS A 53 2.34 3.66 -0.78
N THR A 54 1.63 4.63 -0.20
CA THR A 54 2.08 6.02 -0.15
C THR A 54 3.42 6.17 0.57
N LEU A 55 3.63 5.42 1.66
CA LEU A 55 4.87 5.46 2.43
C LEU A 55 6.06 4.84 1.70
N TYR A 56 5.86 3.78 0.89
CA TYR A 56 6.96 2.97 0.35
C TYR A 56 7.18 3.07 -1.17
N GLN A 57 6.28 3.74 -1.92
CA GLN A 57 6.37 3.83 -3.38
C GLN A 57 7.69 4.44 -3.89
N ASN A 58 8.29 5.37 -3.13
CA ASN A 58 9.53 6.07 -3.49
C ASN A 58 10.71 5.66 -2.58
N GLY A 59 10.67 4.43 -2.05
CA GLY A 59 11.60 3.94 -1.03
C GLY A 59 11.07 4.17 0.38
N ASP A 60 11.95 4.12 1.38
CA ASP A 60 11.52 4.19 2.78
C ASP A 60 11.07 5.62 3.18
N GLY A 61 9.76 5.86 3.16
CA GLY A 61 9.14 7.09 3.65
C GLY A 61 8.68 7.03 5.12
N PHE A 62 8.81 5.88 5.80
CA PHE A 62 8.42 5.78 7.21
C PHE A 62 9.62 5.92 8.14
N GLY A 63 10.69 5.16 7.89
CA GLY A 63 11.93 5.22 8.65
C GLY A 63 12.79 6.44 8.34
N ILE A 64 12.72 6.95 7.10
CA ILE A 64 13.51 8.12 6.66
C ILE A 64 12.58 9.31 6.45
N GLN A 65 12.62 10.24 7.40
CA GLN A 65 11.66 11.34 7.50
C GLN A 65 11.91 12.52 6.53
N ASP A 66 12.96 12.49 5.70
CA ASP A 66 13.37 13.62 4.86
C ASP A 66 13.22 13.38 3.35
N ARG A 67 12.29 12.49 2.97
CA ARG A 67 11.97 12.18 1.56
C ARG A 67 10.66 12.84 1.11
N ASP A 68 10.20 12.50 -0.10
CA ASP A 68 8.99 13.04 -0.75
C ASP A 68 7.75 13.06 0.16
N ILE A 69 7.63 12.07 1.04
CA ILE A 69 6.54 11.95 2.01
C ILE A 69 6.44 13.15 2.96
N LYS A 70 7.56 13.79 3.31
CA LYS A 70 7.58 14.96 4.19
C LYS A 70 6.83 16.13 3.57
N LYS A 71 7.05 16.38 2.28
CA LYS A 71 6.33 17.42 1.53
C LYS A 71 4.84 17.10 1.46
N HIS A 72 4.50 15.84 1.25
CA HIS A 72 3.11 15.39 1.22
C HIS A 72 2.41 15.60 2.58
N ILE A 73 3.06 15.24 3.68
CA ILE A 73 2.52 15.42 5.04
C ILE A 73 2.37 16.91 5.37
N LEU A 74 3.37 17.74 5.06
CA LEU A 74 3.30 19.19 5.28
C LEU A 74 2.08 19.78 4.57
N SER A 75 1.93 19.49 3.28
CA SER A 75 0.82 19.98 2.47
C SER A 75 -0.56 19.50 2.95
N LEU A 76 -0.68 18.29 3.51
CA LEU A 76 -1.97 17.72 3.91
C LEU A 76 -2.38 18.04 5.36
N VAL A 77 -1.41 18.25 6.26
CA VAL A 77 -1.66 18.29 7.71
C VAL A 77 -1.28 19.63 8.34
N VAL A 78 -0.30 20.34 7.76
CA VAL A 78 0.28 21.55 8.36
C VAL A 78 -0.11 22.79 7.58
N GLU A 79 0.01 22.74 6.26
CA GLU A 79 -0.26 23.88 5.39
C GLU A 79 -1.77 24.03 5.16
N PRO A 80 -2.34 25.23 5.36
CA PRO A 80 -3.72 25.50 5.00
C PRO A 80 -3.90 25.50 3.48
N LEU A 81 -5.14 25.28 3.04
CA LEU A 81 -5.55 25.37 1.63
C LEU A 81 -5.45 26.79 1.08
#